data_AF-A0A2S7TAB4-F1
#
_entry.id   AF-A0A2S7TAB4-F1
#
_cell.length_a   1.000
_cell.length_b   1.000
_cell.length_c   1.000
_cell.angle_alpha   90.00
_cell.angle_beta   90.00
_cell.angle_gamma   90.00
#
_symmetry.space_group_name_H-M   'P 1'
#
loop_
_entity.id
_entity.type
_entity.pdbx_description
1 polymer ?
#
loop_
_entity_poly.entity_id
_entity_poly.type
_entity_poly.pdbx_seq_one_letter_code
_entity_poly.pdbx_strand_id
1 'polypeptide(L)'
;MKRNNFKFVWGVAFSALLAVSCTDLEIEESDSIFPPEDNAGFTGVTDPASSLDQLYNDFYGQHGDQANFFALQEVTTDEQLVPTRGTDWGDNGIWRTLHAHTWTPTHQFILNTWNQFNESVFRATEIIDPRSNASAEVVAGAKFIRAYRAWVVMDMWGVLPFREVDEGPEINPRVLSRTEALDFVLADLDDAIAGLPATAALSQDDLRFASKAAARFLKARVLLNKHIYNGSGTPDSADMAEVISLVDAIAADGFGLQAGYFELFRRSADTETIMWVRAAVGNRIFNGLHYNSTGISGGGWNGFSTLAEFYDMFEGAGDSNRGELDGTPLDGQEERRGWVPSAGTPFSGAAGTSDNGGFEDGSNVGLGFLIGQQYALDGSPLNDRPGNPLVFTKAFPGLVGNNERTGVRVQKYAARYGAFDDHQILFRYSDAHLMKAEAMMRSGGDPTAMVNELRVLRGAAPIGAVSEADLLAERGRELYVEFVRRTDMIRFGQFTRDWEFKDAGAIGNANRSVFPIPTNALLSNPNLVQNPGY
;
A
#
# COMPACT_ATOMS: atom_id res chain seq x y z
N MET A 1 -36.97 -82.80 -24.22
CA MET A 1 -36.26 -84.08 -24.00
C MET A 1 -35.12 -84.14 -25.02
N LYS A 2 -33.85 -84.19 -24.57
CA LYS A 2 -32.62 -84.34 -25.40
C LYS A 2 -32.36 -83.18 -26.39
N ARG A 3 -31.15 -82.86 -26.85
CA ARG A 3 -29.75 -82.92 -26.38
C ARG A 3 -28.97 -82.27 -27.54
N ASN A 4 -27.80 -81.71 -27.24
CA ASN A 4 -26.69 -81.46 -28.17
C ASN A 4 -26.87 -80.30 -29.16
N ASN A 5 -25.85 -79.59 -29.61
CA ASN A 5 -24.41 -79.44 -29.34
C ASN A 5 -23.99 -78.34 -30.32
N PHE A 6 -23.11 -77.43 -29.94
CA PHE A 6 -21.80 -77.23 -30.61
C PHE A 6 -21.18 -75.90 -30.17
N LYS A 7 -19.97 -76.02 -29.64
CA LYS A 7 -19.00 -74.96 -29.47
C LYS A 7 -18.57 -74.48 -30.86
N PHE A 8 -18.47 -73.17 -31.07
CA PHE A 8 -17.46 -72.61 -31.97
C PHE A 8 -17.04 -71.21 -31.51
N VAL A 9 -15.82 -71.17 -30.96
CA VAL A 9 -14.81 -70.12 -31.13
C VAL A 9 -15.18 -68.71 -30.62
N TRP A 10 -14.97 -68.51 -29.32
CA TRP A 10 -14.47 -67.24 -28.80
C TRP A 10 -13.02 -67.09 -29.27
N GLY A 11 -12.86 -66.49 -30.43
CA GLY A 11 -11.56 -66.17 -31.03
C GLY A 11 -11.25 -64.70 -30.84
N VAL A 12 -10.33 -64.44 -29.91
CA VAL A 12 -9.25 -63.46 -30.10
C VAL A 12 -9.68 -62.02 -30.39
N ALA A 13 -10.05 -61.26 -29.35
CA ALA A 13 -9.93 -59.79 -29.36
C ALA A 13 -9.94 -59.16 -27.96
N PHE A 14 -9.46 -59.85 -26.91
CA PHE A 14 -9.38 -59.25 -25.57
C PHE A 14 -8.19 -59.75 -24.74
N SER A 15 -7.04 -59.96 -25.38
CA SER A 15 -5.80 -60.36 -24.68
C SER A 15 -4.52 -59.88 -25.39
N ALA A 16 -4.54 -58.70 -26.00
CA ALA A 16 -3.37 -58.20 -26.73
C ALA A 16 -3.08 -56.69 -26.52
N LEU A 17 -3.36 -56.12 -25.34
CA LEU A 17 -3.00 -54.72 -25.05
C LEU A 17 -2.66 -54.47 -23.57
N LEU A 18 -2.02 -55.44 -22.90
CA LEU A 18 -1.44 -55.26 -21.55
C LEU A 18 0.11 -55.32 -21.56
N ALA A 19 0.74 -54.96 -22.66
CA ALA A 19 2.20 -54.98 -22.77
C ALA A 19 2.76 -53.80 -23.57
N VAL A 20 2.35 -52.56 -23.22
CA VAL A 20 3.15 -51.35 -23.45
C VAL A 20 2.81 -50.36 -22.33
N SER A 21 3.45 -50.50 -21.17
CA SER A 21 3.45 -49.48 -20.11
C SER A 21 4.76 -49.58 -19.31
N CYS A 22 5.86 -49.51 -20.05
CA CYS A 22 7.12 -49.02 -19.52
C CYS A 22 7.64 -48.02 -20.56
N THR A 23 6.99 -46.87 -20.67
CA THR A 23 7.77 -45.68 -21.05
C THR A 23 8.63 -45.39 -19.84
N ASP A 24 9.92 -45.62 -20.00
CA ASP A 24 10.95 -45.08 -19.12
C ASP A 24 10.81 -43.56 -19.18
N LEU A 25 9.99 -43.02 -18.27
CA LEU A 25 9.90 -41.61 -18.01
C LEU A 25 11.06 -41.32 -17.06
N GLU A 26 12.25 -41.15 -17.64
CA GLU A 26 13.21 -40.24 -17.03
C GLU A 26 12.50 -38.89 -17.00
N ILE A 27 12.01 -38.53 -15.83
CA ILE A 27 11.59 -37.18 -15.53
C ILE A 27 12.87 -36.35 -15.67
N GLU A 28 13.04 -35.66 -16.78
CA GLU A 28 13.94 -34.50 -16.77
C GLU A 28 13.34 -33.53 -15.75
N GLU A 29 13.99 -33.47 -14.59
CA GLU A 29 13.68 -32.50 -13.53
C GLU A 29 13.96 -31.09 -14.05
N SER A 30 13.06 -30.56 -14.86
CA SER A 30 12.96 -29.12 -15.09
C SER A 30 12.02 -28.55 -14.02
N ASP A 31 12.56 -27.66 -13.19
CA ASP A 31 11.86 -26.86 -12.17
C ASP A 31 11.69 -27.44 -10.75
N SER A 32 12.49 -28.42 -10.35
CA SER A 32 12.67 -28.69 -8.91
C SER A 32 14.14 -28.89 -8.60
N ILE A 33 14.82 -27.83 -8.16
CA ILE A 33 16.08 -28.00 -7.45
C ILE A 33 15.70 -28.56 -6.08
N PHE A 34 15.65 -29.88 -5.96
CA PHE A 34 15.86 -30.51 -4.67
C PHE A 34 17.36 -30.36 -4.40
N PRO A 35 17.80 -29.55 -3.41
CA PRO A 35 19.16 -29.70 -2.96
C PRO A 35 19.30 -31.18 -2.55
N PRO A 36 20.35 -31.88 -3.01
CA PRO A 36 20.61 -33.23 -2.54
C PRO A 36 20.58 -33.23 -1.00
N GLU A 37 20.17 -34.34 -0.39
CA GLU A 37 20.22 -34.58 1.06
C GLU A 37 21.66 -34.58 1.60
N ASP A 38 22.46 -33.60 1.23
CA ASP A 38 23.64 -33.24 1.98
C ASP A 38 23.17 -32.43 3.18
N ASN A 39 23.58 -32.88 4.36
CA ASN A 39 23.61 -32.14 5.63
C ASN A 39 24.41 -30.82 5.56
N ALA A 40 24.66 -30.29 4.36
CA ALA A 40 25.26 -29.01 4.13
C ALA A 40 24.18 -27.96 4.39
N GLY A 41 24.15 -27.40 5.60
CA GLY A 41 23.37 -26.22 5.91
C GLY A 41 23.64 -25.07 4.92
N PHE A 42 22.89 -23.97 5.04
CA PHE A 42 22.94 -22.84 4.10
C PHE A 42 24.37 -22.48 3.65
N THR A 43 24.61 -22.56 2.33
CA THR A 43 25.93 -22.37 1.70
C THR A 43 26.11 -20.98 1.07
N GLY A 44 25.10 -20.11 1.18
CA GLY A 44 25.07 -18.80 0.54
C GLY A 44 24.17 -18.75 -0.69
N VAL A 45 23.63 -17.57 -0.98
CA VAL A 45 22.90 -17.27 -2.20
C VAL A 45 23.88 -17.19 -3.37
N THR A 46 23.65 -17.98 -4.44
CA THR A 46 24.56 -18.04 -5.60
C THR A 46 24.62 -16.72 -6.39
N ASP A 47 23.48 -16.04 -6.58
CA ASP A 47 23.39 -14.71 -7.19
C ASP A 47 22.67 -13.72 -6.27
N PRO A 48 23.39 -13.09 -5.32
CA PRO A 48 22.80 -12.18 -4.36
C PRO A 48 22.22 -10.92 -5.02
N ALA A 49 22.75 -10.48 -6.16
CA ALA A 49 22.28 -9.29 -6.86
C ALA A 49 20.92 -9.55 -7.51
N SER A 50 20.79 -10.65 -8.26
CA SER A 50 19.50 -11.05 -8.83
C SER A 50 18.46 -11.37 -7.74
N SER A 51 18.90 -11.90 -6.59
CA SER A 51 18.00 -12.17 -5.46
C SER A 51 17.48 -10.89 -4.82
N LEU A 52 18.32 -9.85 -4.75
CA LEU A 52 17.91 -8.52 -4.31
C LEU A 52 16.95 -7.87 -5.32
N ASP A 53 17.21 -7.98 -6.62
CA ASP A 53 16.28 -7.51 -7.66
C ASP A 53 14.90 -8.16 -7.53
N GLN A 54 14.85 -9.45 -7.20
CA GLN A 54 13.58 -10.11 -6.94
C GLN A 54 12.85 -9.52 -5.73
N LEU A 55 13.56 -9.17 -4.64
CA LEU A 55 12.93 -8.50 -3.50
C LEU A 55 12.37 -7.11 -3.85
N TYR A 56 12.99 -6.40 -4.79
CA TYR A 56 12.42 -5.16 -5.34
C TYR A 56 11.19 -5.44 -6.21
N ASN A 57 11.19 -6.51 -7.02
CA ASN A 57 10.03 -6.90 -7.82
C ASN A 57 8.83 -7.33 -6.96
N ASP A 58 9.07 -7.90 -5.77
CA ASP A 58 8.01 -8.35 -4.87
C ASP A 58 7.11 -7.20 -4.36
N PHE A 59 7.57 -5.94 -4.43
CA PHE A 59 6.71 -4.77 -4.19
C PHE A 59 5.50 -4.75 -5.13
N TYR A 60 5.60 -5.25 -6.36
CA TYR A 60 4.49 -5.26 -7.32
C TYR A 60 3.22 -5.89 -6.70
N GLY A 61 3.36 -7.10 -6.15
CA GLY A 61 2.25 -7.85 -5.55
C GLY A 61 1.89 -7.44 -4.12
N GLN A 62 2.77 -6.69 -3.45
CA GLN A 62 2.60 -6.31 -2.04
C GLN A 62 2.09 -4.87 -1.86
N HIS A 63 2.28 -4.02 -2.86
CA HIS A 63 1.97 -2.59 -2.82
C HIS A 63 0.99 -2.13 -3.90
N GLY A 64 0.93 -2.80 -5.05
CA GLY A 64 0.05 -2.42 -6.17
C GLY A 64 -1.43 -2.77 -5.95
N ASP A 65 -1.69 -3.76 -5.10
CA ASP A 65 -3.01 -4.34 -4.89
C ASP A 65 -3.92 -3.49 -3.97
N GLN A 66 -5.24 -3.68 -4.04
CA GLN A 66 -6.20 -3.05 -3.12
C GLN A 66 -6.45 -3.85 -1.83
N ALA A 67 -5.99 -5.10 -1.79
CA ALA A 67 -6.13 -6.00 -0.64
C ALA A 67 -4.86 -6.01 0.23
N ASN A 68 -4.80 -6.94 1.19
CA ASN A 68 -3.58 -7.23 1.97
C ASN A 68 -3.03 -5.95 2.65
N PHE A 69 -1.77 -5.60 2.41
CA PHE A 69 -1.10 -4.48 3.05
C PHE A 69 -1.85 -3.15 2.86
N PHE A 70 -2.33 -2.85 1.64
CA PHE A 70 -3.11 -1.64 1.38
C PHE A 70 -4.39 -1.60 2.23
N ALA A 71 -5.16 -2.69 2.23
CA ALA A 71 -6.38 -2.78 3.01
C ALA A 71 -6.14 -2.59 4.52
N LEU A 72 -5.05 -3.16 5.04
CA LEU A 72 -4.70 -3.04 6.45
C LEU A 72 -4.22 -1.63 6.82
N GLN A 73 -3.62 -0.89 5.89
CA GLN A 73 -3.17 0.48 6.12
C GLN A 73 -4.28 1.53 5.92
N GLU A 74 -5.24 1.29 5.02
CA GLU A 74 -6.23 2.31 4.64
C GLU A 74 -7.67 1.99 5.06
N VAL A 75 -8.16 0.77 4.83
CA VAL A 75 -9.55 0.40 5.14
C VAL A 75 -9.80 0.32 6.66
N THR A 76 -8.74 0.20 7.45
CA THR A 76 -8.81 0.28 8.91
C THR A 76 -8.75 1.70 9.45
N THR A 77 -8.82 2.72 8.58
CA THR A 77 -8.71 4.13 8.96
C THR A 77 -9.97 4.90 8.60
N ASP A 78 -9.94 6.22 8.82
CA ASP A 78 -10.99 7.15 8.38
C ASP A 78 -10.89 7.52 6.89
N GLU A 79 -9.89 7.05 6.15
CA GLU A 79 -9.73 7.37 4.73
C GLU A 79 -10.64 6.58 3.80
N GLN A 80 -10.90 5.32 4.15
CA GLN A 80 -11.56 4.39 3.23
C GLN A 80 -12.70 3.60 3.87
N LEU A 81 -13.77 3.48 3.09
CA LEU A 81 -14.91 2.62 3.32
C LEU A 81 -15.12 1.74 2.08
N VAL A 82 -15.30 0.44 2.30
CA VAL A 82 -15.71 -0.51 1.26
C VAL A 82 -17.10 -1.04 1.60
N PRO A 83 -18.17 -0.36 1.13
CA PRO A 83 -19.53 -0.79 1.38
C PRO A 83 -19.91 -1.97 0.48
N THR A 84 -20.78 -2.85 0.97
CA THR A 84 -21.41 -3.86 0.13
C THR A 84 -22.46 -3.23 -0.77
N ARG A 85 -22.33 -3.43 -2.09
CA ARG A 85 -23.24 -2.91 -3.13
C ARG A 85 -23.91 -4.07 -3.88
N GLY A 86 -25.18 -4.31 -3.58
CA GLY A 86 -25.90 -5.46 -4.13
C GLY A 86 -25.21 -6.77 -3.73
N THR A 87 -24.78 -7.55 -4.72
CA THR A 87 -24.03 -8.80 -4.53
C THR A 87 -22.51 -8.61 -4.47
N ASP A 88 -22.01 -7.43 -4.83
CA ASP A 88 -20.58 -7.15 -4.97
C ASP A 88 -20.03 -6.49 -3.69
N TRP A 89 -18.72 -6.64 -3.47
CA TRP A 89 -17.98 -6.06 -2.33
C TRP A 89 -18.47 -6.52 -0.95
N GLY A 90 -19.33 -7.55 -0.94
CA GLY A 90 -19.72 -8.27 0.27
C GLY A 90 -18.58 -9.14 0.78
N ASP A 91 -17.93 -9.89 -0.10
CA ASP A 91 -16.73 -10.72 0.12
C ASP A 91 -16.70 -11.43 1.47
N ASN A 92 -17.83 -12.06 1.82
CA ASN A 92 -18.05 -12.74 3.10
C ASN A 92 -17.76 -11.87 4.35
N GLY A 93 -17.89 -10.55 4.23
CA GLY A 93 -17.71 -9.57 5.29
C GLY A 93 -16.28 -9.10 5.52
N ILE A 94 -15.30 -9.57 4.73
CA ILE A 94 -13.87 -9.31 5.00
C ILE A 94 -13.57 -7.80 5.13
N TRP A 95 -14.04 -6.97 4.20
CA TRP A 95 -13.85 -5.52 4.25
C TRP A 95 -14.56 -4.85 5.41
N ARG A 96 -15.79 -5.30 5.72
CA ARG A 96 -16.59 -4.75 6.81
C ARG A 96 -15.92 -4.99 8.16
N THR A 97 -15.26 -6.13 8.34
CA THR A 97 -14.51 -6.41 9.58
C THR A 97 -13.29 -5.51 9.74
N LEU A 98 -12.63 -5.13 8.64
CA LEU A 98 -11.56 -4.14 8.65
C LEU A 98 -12.06 -2.76 9.04
N HIS A 99 -13.10 -2.25 8.37
CA HIS A 99 -13.61 -0.92 8.66
C HIS A 99 -14.21 -0.79 10.08
N ALA A 100 -14.97 -1.81 10.51
CA ALA A 100 -15.61 -1.81 11.83
C ALA A 100 -14.65 -2.18 12.98
N HIS A 101 -13.38 -2.53 12.70
CA HIS A 101 -12.41 -2.97 13.70
C HIS A 101 -12.82 -4.25 14.47
N THR A 102 -13.41 -5.20 13.75
CA THR A 102 -13.89 -6.49 14.28
C THR A 102 -13.18 -7.71 13.67
N TRP A 103 -12.00 -7.50 13.06
CA TRP A 103 -11.16 -8.57 12.53
C TRP A 103 -10.72 -9.56 13.61
N THR A 104 -10.40 -10.78 13.17
CA THR A 104 -9.92 -11.88 14.01
C THR A 104 -8.54 -12.37 13.55
N PRO A 105 -7.84 -13.19 14.35
CA PRO A 105 -6.58 -13.83 13.95
C PRO A 105 -6.64 -14.70 12.68
N THR A 106 -7.83 -14.99 12.16
CA THR A 106 -8.04 -15.78 10.93
C THR A 106 -8.29 -14.92 9.70
N HIS A 107 -8.18 -13.59 9.82
CA HIS A 107 -8.44 -12.68 8.70
C HIS A 107 -7.39 -12.83 7.59
N GLN A 108 -7.83 -13.14 6.37
CA GLN A 108 -6.94 -13.52 5.27
C GLN A 108 -5.88 -12.46 4.94
N PHE A 109 -6.25 -11.17 4.89
CA PHE A 109 -5.29 -10.10 4.58
C PHE A 109 -4.21 -9.95 5.65
N ILE A 110 -4.52 -10.27 6.92
CA ILE A 110 -3.55 -10.24 8.02
C ILE A 110 -2.55 -11.38 7.83
N LEU A 111 -3.04 -12.59 7.55
CA LEU A 111 -2.18 -13.75 7.29
C LEU A 111 -1.28 -13.55 6.06
N ASN A 112 -1.84 -13.07 4.94
CA ASN A 112 -1.10 -12.86 3.70
C ASN A 112 0.03 -11.84 3.90
N THR A 113 -0.29 -10.69 4.50
CA THR A 113 0.70 -9.62 4.73
C THR A 113 1.78 -10.10 5.70
N TRP A 114 1.41 -10.82 6.77
CA TRP A 114 2.37 -11.42 7.70
C TRP A 114 3.36 -12.34 6.97
N ASN A 115 2.87 -13.27 6.14
CA ASN A 115 3.71 -14.21 5.43
C ASN A 115 4.64 -13.52 4.44
N GLN A 116 4.09 -12.65 3.57
CA GLN A 116 4.84 -11.94 2.53
C GLN A 116 6.02 -11.13 3.10
N PHE A 117 5.78 -10.42 4.21
CA PHE A 117 6.78 -9.54 4.79
C PHE A 117 7.82 -10.32 5.61
N ASN A 118 7.44 -11.36 6.36
CA ASN A 118 8.40 -12.22 7.06
C ASN A 118 9.27 -13.02 6.07
N GLU A 119 8.71 -13.50 4.96
CA GLU A 119 9.48 -14.15 3.89
C GLU A 119 10.53 -13.20 3.30
N SER A 120 10.15 -11.94 3.05
CA SER A 120 11.07 -10.91 2.56
C SER A 120 12.21 -10.61 3.55
N VAL A 121 11.92 -10.62 4.87
CA VAL A 121 12.95 -10.47 5.92
C VAL A 121 13.95 -11.62 5.89
N PHE A 122 13.46 -12.86 5.75
CA PHE A 122 14.34 -14.04 5.70
C PHE A 122 15.20 -14.04 4.44
N ARG A 123 14.61 -13.83 3.26
CA ARG A 123 15.35 -13.76 1.97
C ARG A 123 16.39 -12.65 1.95
N ALA A 124 16.10 -11.50 2.54
CA ALA A 124 17.10 -10.45 2.70
C ALA A 124 18.25 -10.88 3.63
N THR A 125 17.96 -11.65 4.68
CA THR A 125 18.98 -12.19 5.59
C THR A 125 19.90 -13.19 4.89
N GLU A 126 19.35 -14.03 3.99
CA GLU A 126 20.16 -14.92 3.12
C GLU A 126 21.14 -14.12 2.25
N ILE A 127 20.70 -13.02 1.64
CA ILE A 127 21.57 -12.15 0.83
C ILE A 127 22.69 -11.51 1.65
N ILE A 128 22.38 -11.08 2.88
CA ILE A 128 23.31 -10.37 3.78
C ILE A 128 24.38 -11.30 4.35
N ASP A 129 24.09 -12.59 4.48
CA ASP A 129 25.00 -13.55 5.08
C ASP A 129 26.35 -13.59 4.34
N PRO A 130 27.51 -13.59 5.04
CA PRO A 130 28.82 -13.59 4.41
C PRO A 130 29.07 -14.75 3.43
N ARG A 131 28.40 -15.89 3.61
CA ARG A 131 28.50 -17.05 2.69
C ARG A 131 27.97 -16.74 1.30
N SER A 132 27.01 -15.81 1.19
CA SER A 132 26.48 -15.33 -0.08
C SER A 132 27.47 -14.47 -0.86
N ASN A 133 28.56 -14.01 -0.22
CA ASN A 133 29.63 -13.23 -0.87
C ASN A 133 29.11 -12.05 -1.72
N ALA A 134 28.06 -11.38 -1.24
CA ALA A 134 27.46 -10.22 -1.88
C ALA A 134 28.38 -9.00 -1.83
N SER A 135 28.27 -8.10 -2.81
CA SER A 135 28.99 -6.82 -2.76
C SER A 135 28.46 -5.95 -1.61
N ALA A 136 29.28 -5.00 -1.13
CA ALA A 136 28.87 -4.10 -0.06
C ALA A 136 27.59 -3.30 -0.38
N GLU A 137 27.41 -2.92 -1.65
CA GLU A 137 26.21 -2.23 -2.13
C GLU A 137 24.97 -3.14 -2.11
N VAL A 138 25.11 -4.40 -2.54
CA VAL A 138 24.02 -5.40 -2.48
C VAL A 138 23.63 -5.69 -1.02
N VAL A 139 24.62 -5.82 -0.12
CA VAL A 139 24.36 -5.97 1.32
C VAL A 139 23.60 -4.76 1.88
N ALA A 140 24.00 -3.54 1.51
CA ALA A 140 23.31 -2.33 1.96
C ALA A 140 21.86 -2.25 1.42
N GLY A 141 21.64 -2.62 0.16
CA GLY A 141 20.30 -2.74 -0.44
C GLY A 141 19.43 -3.78 0.26
N ALA A 142 19.99 -4.97 0.53
CA ALA A 142 19.28 -6.02 1.25
C ALA A 142 18.95 -5.61 2.70
N LYS A 143 19.86 -4.90 3.39
CA LYS A 143 19.59 -4.34 4.72
C LYS A 143 18.47 -3.30 4.70
N PHE A 144 18.42 -2.42 3.71
CA PHE A 144 17.30 -1.49 3.57
C PHE A 144 15.97 -2.23 3.39
N ILE A 145 15.91 -3.23 2.51
CA ILE A 145 14.69 -4.04 2.32
C ILE A 145 14.33 -4.76 3.61
N ARG A 146 15.30 -5.40 4.27
CA ARG A 146 15.07 -6.10 5.54
C ARG A 146 14.53 -5.16 6.60
N ALA A 147 15.11 -3.97 6.75
CA ALA A 147 14.64 -2.94 7.66
C ALA A 147 13.21 -2.49 7.35
N TYR A 148 12.88 -2.23 6.07
CA TYR A 148 11.53 -1.86 5.66
C TYR A 148 10.50 -2.94 6.02
N ARG A 149 10.80 -4.19 5.69
CA ARG A 149 9.89 -5.32 5.92
C ARG A 149 9.76 -5.64 7.40
N ALA A 150 10.86 -5.64 8.14
CA ALA A 150 10.89 -5.81 9.59
C ALA A 150 10.14 -4.68 10.31
N TRP A 151 10.29 -3.42 9.86
CA TRP A 151 9.54 -2.29 10.39
C TRP A 151 8.04 -2.49 10.21
N VAL A 152 7.58 -2.90 9.03
CA VAL A 152 6.15 -3.18 8.80
C VAL A 152 5.65 -4.28 9.73
N VAL A 153 6.40 -5.39 9.88
CA VAL A 153 6.00 -6.48 10.78
C VAL A 153 5.92 -5.99 12.24
N MET A 154 6.92 -5.24 12.69
CA MET A 154 6.96 -4.66 14.03
C MET A 154 5.85 -3.61 14.26
N ASP A 155 5.55 -2.75 13.29
CA ASP A 155 4.52 -1.71 13.38
C ASP A 155 3.11 -2.32 13.47
N MET A 156 2.86 -3.36 12.68
CA MET A 156 1.55 -4.00 12.55
C MET A 156 1.26 -5.00 13.67
N TRP A 157 2.24 -5.81 14.09
CA TRP A 157 2.02 -6.88 15.06
C TRP A 157 2.78 -6.73 16.38
N GLY A 158 3.67 -5.74 16.51
CA GLY A 158 4.37 -5.47 17.76
C GLY A 158 5.48 -6.48 18.10
N VAL A 159 5.84 -7.36 17.19
CA VAL A 159 6.90 -8.37 17.32
C VAL A 159 7.59 -8.59 15.98
N LEU A 160 8.74 -9.24 15.97
CA LEU A 160 9.39 -9.73 14.76
C LEU A 160 9.86 -11.18 14.97
N PRO A 161 9.18 -12.18 14.39
CA PRO A 161 9.74 -13.52 14.27
C PRO A 161 11.02 -13.44 13.45
N PHE A 162 12.06 -14.10 13.93
CA PHE A 162 13.36 -14.09 13.27
C PHE A 162 14.03 -15.45 13.41
N ARG A 163 14.75 -15.86 12.37
CA ARG A 163 15.61 -17.04 12.39
C ARG A 163 16.89 -16.73 11.63
N GLU A 164 17.98 -17.31 12.07
CA GLU A 164 19.22 -17.28 11.29
C GLU A 164 19.15 -18.28 10.14
N VAL A 165 19.97 -18.07 9.13
CA VAL A 165 19.95 -18.86 7.88
C VAL A 165 20.54 -20.27 8.05
N ASP A 166 21.30 -20.50 9.11
CA ASP A 166 21.92 -21.79 9.46
C ASP A 166 21.14 -22.59 10.51
N GLU A 167 20.07 -22.03 11.06
CA GLU A 167 19.18 -22.75 11.98
C GLU A 167 18.40 -23.81 11.22
N GLY A 168 18.45 -25.06 11.69
CA GLY A 168 17.74 -26.20 11.10
C GLY A 168 16.21 -26.13 11.26
N PRO A 169 15.45 -27.01 10.57
CA PRO A 169 13.98 -27.06 10.68
C PRO A 169 13.47 -27.41 12.09
N GLU A 170 14.30 -28.01 12.93
CA GLU A 170 14.02 -28.35 14.33
C GLU A 170 14.11 -27.15 15.29
N ILE A 171 14.74 -26.05 14.88
CA ILE A 171 14.86 -24.83 15.67
C ILE A 171 13.68 -23.92 15.36
N ASN A 172 12.85 -23.69 16.37
CA ASN A 172 11.74 -22.76 16.26
C ASN A 172 12.28 -21.32 16.15
N PRO A 173 11.77 -20.48 15.21
CA PRO A 173 12.19 -19.10 15.10
C PRO A 173 12.06 -18.35 16.44
N ARG A 174 13.08 -17.58 16.80
CA ARG A 174 12.98 -16.65 17.93
C ARG A 174 11.99 -15.54 17.62
N VAL A 175 11.48 -14.89 18.66
CA VAL A 175 10.56 -13.76 18.53
C VAL A 175 11.21 -12.56 19.20
N LEU A 176 11.63 -11.60 18.40
CA LEU A 176 12.09 -10.32 18.91
C LEU A 176 10.90 -9.54 19.45
N SER A 177 11.04 -9.01 20.65
CA SER A 177 10.13 -8.01 21.19
C SER A 177 10.11 -6.76 20.30
N ARG A 178 9.08 -5.90 20.46
CA ARG A 178 8.98 -4.66 19.68
C ARG A 178 10.22 -3.78 19.78
N THR A 179 10.82 -3.68 20.97
CA THR A 179 12.01 -2.87 21.21
C THR A 179 13.26 -3.49 20.58
N GLU A 180 13.44 -4.81 20.68
CA GLU A 180 14.56 -5.49 20.01
C GLU A 180 14.45 -5.41 18.48
N ALA A 181 13.23 -5.54 17.95
CA ALA A 181 12.94 -5.37 16.53
C ALA A 181 13.21 -3.92 16.07
N LEU A 182 12.89 -2.93 16.90
CA LEU A 182 13.20 -1.53 16.64
C LEU A 182 14.71 -1.30 16.54
N ASP A 183 15.48 -1.81 17.50
CA ASP A 183 16.94 -1.68 17.51
C ASP A 183 17.55 -2.37 16.28
N PHE A 184 17.03 -3.55 15.92
CA PHE A 184 17.41 -4.28 14.71
C PHE A 184 17.15 -3.46 13.43
N VAL A 185 15.96 -2.87 13.30
CA VAL A 185 15.59 -2.02 12.16
C VAL A 185 16.50 -0.79 12.07
N LEU A 186 16.75 -0.09 13.18
CA LEU A 186 17.60 1.10 13.19
C LEU A 186 19.05 0.79 12.81
N ALA A 187 19.59 -0.34 13.28
CA ALA A 187 20.93 -0.79 12.91
C ALA A 187 21.06 -1.08 11.41
N ASP A 188 20.10 -1.80 10.82
CA ASP A 188 20.09 -2.07 9.38
C ASP A 188 19.96 -0.76 8.56
N LEU A 189 19.20 0.22 9.05
CA LEU A 189 19.07 1.53 8.40
C LEU A 189 20.36 2.35 8.46
N ASP A 190 21.09 2.31 9.58
CA ASP A 190 22.39 2.98 9.69
C ASP A 190 23.41 2.39 8.71
N ASP A 191 23.47 1.07 8.61
CA ASP A 191 24.31 0.38 7.65
C ASP A 191 23.90 0.68 6.20
N ALA A 192 22.59 0.74 5.93
CA ALA A 192 22.06 1.11 4.62
C ALA A 192 22.43 2.56 4.24
N ILE A 193 22.27 3.53 5.14
CA ILE A 193 22.65 4.94 4.90
C ILE A 193 24.16 5.05 4.62
N ALA A 194 24.98 4.25 5.29
CA ALA A 194 26.42 4.22 5.05
C ALA A 194 26.79 3.63 3.68
N GLY A 195 26.15 2.51 3.30
CA GLY A 195 26.54 1.69 2.14
C GLY A 195 25.81 1.96 0.82
N LEU A 196 24.61 2.55 0.85
CA LEU A 196 23.82 2.81 -0.37
C LEU A 196 24.38 3.96 -1.22
N PRO A 197 24.07 4.02 -2.52
CA PRO A 197 24.42 5.15 -3.36
C PRO A 197 23.64 6.42 -2.98
N ALA A 198 24.26 7.58 -3.22
CA ALA A 198 23.54 8.85 -3.20
C ALA A 198 22.81 9.02 -4.54
N THR A 199 21.50 9.23 -4.48
CA THR A 199 20.65 9.45 -5.66
C THR A 199 19.98 10.80 -5.49
N ALA A 200 20.15 11.69 -6.45
CA ALA A 200 19.54 13.02 -6.43
C ALA A 200 18.07 12.96 -6.87
N ALA A 201 17.32 14.01 -6.54
CA ALA A 201 16.00 14.23 -7.10
C ALA A 201 16.03 14.26 -8.65
N LEU A 202 14.88 14.03 -9.28
CA LEU A 202 14.72 13.95 -10.75
C LEU A 202 15.38 12.75 -11.44
N SER A 203 16.20 11.94 -10.77
CA SER A 203 16.80 10.71 -11.32
C SER A 203 15.82 9.53 -11.34
N GLN A 204 14.72 9.67 -12.09
CA GLN A 204 13.56 8.77 -12.00
C GLN A 204 13.92 7.27 -12.09
N ASP A 205 14.80 6.85 -12.99
CA ASP A 205 15.13 5.43 -13.11
C ASP A 205 15.90 4.86 -11.91
N ASP A 206 16.68 5.69 -11.22
CA ASP A 206 17.49 5.29 -10.06
C ASP A 206 16.68 5.31 -8.76
N LEU A 207 15.65 6.16 -8.69
CA LEU A 207 14.74 6.29 -7.54
C LEU A 207 13.83 5.08 -7.32
N ARG A 208 13.91 4.06 -8.18
CA ARG A 208 13.21 2.77 -7.99
C ARG A 208 13.90 1.82 -7.03
N PHE A 209 15.14 2.13 -6.67
CA PHE A 209 15.97 1.35 -5.77
C PHE A 209 16.24 2.12 -4.48
N ALA A 210 16.69 1.42 -3.45
CA ALA A 210 17.11 2.05 -2.22
C ALA A 210 18.29 3.00 -2.46
N SER A 211 18.18 4.20 -1.92
CA SER A 211 19.24 5.21 -1.91
C SER A 211 19.50 5.68 -0.48
N LYS A 212 20.57 6.44 -0.26
CA LYS A 212 20.81 7.11 1.04
C LYS A 212 19.60 7.95 1.47
N ALA A 213 18.96 8.66 0.54
CA ALA A 213 17.78 9.47 0.83
C ALA A 213 16.58 8.60 1.25
N ALA A 214 16.34 7.46 0.58
CA ALA A 214 15.29 6.53 0.96
C ALA A 214 15.52 5.91 2.34
N ALA A 215 16.76 5.54 2.67
CA ALA A 215 17.10 5.00 3.98
C ALA A 215 16.99 6.06 5.09
N ARG A 216 17.43 7.30 4.85
CA ARG A 216 17.21 8.43 5.78
C ARG A 216 15.73 8.70 6.02
N PHE A 217 14.92 8.64 4.96
CA PHE A 217 13.49 8.84 5.05
C PHE A 217 12.83 7.78 5.94
N LEU A 218 13.14 6.50 5.71
CA LEU A 218 12.60 5.42 6.52
C LEU A 218 13.09 5.53 7.98
N LYS A 219 14.35 5.89 8.21
CA LYS A 219 14.88 6.13 9.56
C LYS A 219 14.15 7.28 10.26
N ALA A 220 13.90 8.39 9.57
CA ALA A 220 13.14 9.51 10.10
C ALA A 220 11.72 9.06 10.51
N ARG A 221 11.05 8.25 9.69
CA ARG A 221 9.74 7.68 10.02
C ARG A 221 9.77 6.77 11.25
N VAL A 222 10.77 5.89 11.35
CA VAL A 222 10.93 4.98 12.49
C VAL A 222 11.18 5.76 13.78
N LEU A 223 12.09 6.74 13.75
CA LEU A 223 12.41 7.60 14.90
C LEU A 223 11.21 8.45 15.34
N LEU A 224 10.44 9.00 14.40
CA LEU A 224 9.23 9.75 14.72
C LEU A 224 8.21 8.91 15.50
N ASN A 225 8.13 7.61 15.22
CA ASN A 225 7.22 6.67 15.88
C ASN A 225 7.86 5.87 17.03
N LYS A 226 9.16 6.05 17.29
CA LYS A 226 9.92 5.24 18.26
C LYS A 226 9.29 5.20 19.65
N HIS A 227 8.73 6.32 20.11
CA HIS A 227 8.06 6.43 21.40
C HIS A 227 6.79 5.56 21.52
N ILE A 228 6.14 5.22 20.40
CA ILE A 228 5.04 4.26 20.34
C ILE A 228 5.57 2.83 20.41
N TYR A 229 6.68 2.56 19.73
CA TYR A 229 7.26 1.21 19.61
C TYR A 229 7.93 0.74 20.89
N ASN A 230 8.64 1.63 21.60
CA ASN A 230 9.28 1.33 22.87
C ASN A 230 8.35 1.49 24.09
N GLY A 231 7.10 1.93 23.88
CA GLY A 231 6.09 2.09 24.93
C GLY A 231 6.30 3.29 25.87
N SER A 232 7.24 4.20 25.59
CA SER A 232 7.45 5.41 26.41
C SER A 232 6.29 6.40 26.31
N GLY A 233 5.56 6.40 25.19
CA GLY A 233 4.41 7.27 24.95
C GLY A 233 4.75 8.76 24.81
N THR A 234 6.02 9.14 24.88
CA THR A 234 6.49 10.53 24.77
C THR A 234 7.66 10.59 23.78
N PRO A 235 7.59 11.43 22.73
CA PRO A 235 8.70 11.62 21.81
C PRO A 235 9.98 12.09 22.51
N ASP A 236 11.10 11.44 22.23
CA ASP A 236 12.41 11.86 22.74
C ASP A 236 12.96 13.02 21.91
N SER A 237 13.47 14.06 22.58
CA SER A 237 13.98 15.26 21.90
C SER A 237 15.19 15.02 20.99
N ALA A 238 16.04 14.04 21.31
CA ALA A 238 17.18 13.68 20.47
C ALA A 238 16.72 12.93 19.22
N ASP A 239 15.74 12.03 19.36
CA ASP A 239 15.10 11.37 18.22
C ASP A 239 14.44 12.41 17.29
N MET A 240 13.72 13.41 17.83
CA MET A 240 13.12 14.48 17.03
C MET A 240 14.16 15.36 16.33
N ALA A 241 15.27 15.68 17.01
CA ALA A 241 16.37 16.42 16.40
C ALA A 241 17.03 15.62 15.26
N GLU A 242 17.14 14.31 15.40
CA GLU A 242 17.65 13.44 14.34
C GLU A 242 16.68 13.37 13.15
N VAL A 243 15.36 13.28 13.39
CA VAL A 243 14.35 13.38 12.32
C VAL A 243 14.54 14.67 11.51
N ILE A 244 14.69 15.81 12.18
CA ILE A 244 14.92 17.11 11.52
C ILE A 244 16.20 17.05 10.67
N SER A 245 17.31 16.54 11.23
CA SER A 245 18.59 16.43 10.53
C SER A 245 18.55 15.49 9.31
N LEU A 246 17.80 14.39 9.39
CA LEU A 246 17.64 13.44 8.30
C LEU A 246 16.85 14.07 7.15
N VAL A 247 15.79 14.82 7.46
CA VAL A 247 14.98 15.55 6.46
C VAL A 247 15.80 16.67 5.81
N ASP A 248 16.63 17.39 6.58
CA ASP A 248 17.55 18.39 6.04
C ASP A 248 18.58 17.78 5.07
N ALA A 249 19.09 16.58 5.38
CA ALA A 249 20.00 15.86 4.49
C ALA A 249 19.30 15.39 3.21
N ILE A 250 18.02 14.99 3.28
CA ILE A 250 17.21 14.69 2.10
C ILE A 250 17.02 15.96 1.25
N ALA A 251 16.69 17.09 1.86
CA ALA A 251 16.57 18.36 1.12
C ALA A 251 17.89 18.77 0.45
N ALA A 252 19.02 18.54 1.11
CA ALA A 252 20.35 18.82 0.56
C ALA A 252 20.72 17.96 -0.65
N ASP A 253 20.11 16.77 -0.80
CA ASP A 253 20.24 15.91 -1.99
C ASP A 253 19.33 16.37 -3.16
N GLY A 254 18.63 17.51 -3.00
CA GLY A 254 17.84 18.16 -4.04
C GLY A 254 16.34 17.84 -4.03
N PHE A 255 15.86 17.03 -3.07
CA PHE A 255 14.43 16.76 -2.91
C PHE A 255 13.72 17.97 -2.28
N GLY A 256 12.50 18.23 -2.71
CA GLY A 256 11.75 19.42 -2.30
C GLY A 256 10.31 19.41 -2.75
N LEU A 257 9.48 20.23 -2.10
CA LEU A 257 8.06 20.40 -2.45
C LEU A 257 7.91 20.89 -3.90
N GLN A 258 6.93 20.34 -4.62
CA GLN A 258 6.64 20.69 -6.00
C GLN A 258 5.16 21.08 -6.16
N ALA A 259 4.90 22.13 -6.94
CA ALA A 259 3.53 22.47 -7.36
C ALA A 259 2.95 21.40 -8.29
N GLY A 260 1.62 21.32 -8.39
CA GLY A 260 0.95 20.30 -9.21
C GLY A 260 0.86 18.98 -8.46
N TYR A 261 -0.02 18.89 -7.46
CA TYR A 261 -0.19 17.71 -6.61
C TYR A 261 -0.45 16.42 -7.42
N PHE A 262 -1.36 16.48 -8.39
CA PHE A 262 -1.66 15.29 -9.20
C PHE A 262 -0.60 14.97 -10.26
N GLU A 263 0.30 15.91 -10.55
CA GLU A 263 1.44 15.67 -11.45
C GLU A 263 2.44 14.70 -10.81
N LEU A 264 2.54 14.70 -9.47
CA LEU A 264 3.42 13.81 -8.72
C LEU A 264 3.09 12.33 -8.95
N PHE A 265 1.81 12.01 -9.16
CA PHE A 265 1.36 10.62 -9.33
C PHE A 265 1.43 10.13 -10.77
N ARG A 266 2.14 10.86 -11.63
CA ARG A 266 2.47 10.44 -13.01
C ARG A 266 3.88 9.86 -13.05
N ARG A 267 4.17 9.06 -14.08
CA ARG A 267 5.53 8.58 -14.36
C ARG A 267 6.37 9.67 -15.03
N SER A 268 6.57 10.78 -14.33
CA SER A 268 7.46 11.89 -14.74
C SER A 268 8.43 12.21 -13.61
N ALA A 269 9.64 12.67 -13.96
CA ALA A 269 10.59 13.14 -12.97
C ALA A 269 10.02 14.35 -12.20
N ASP A 270 10.13 14.30 -10.88
CA ASP A 270 9.67 15.35 -9.97
C ASP A 270 10.66 15.49 -8.79
N THR A 271 10.55 16.59 -8.04
CA THR A 271 11.44 16.84 -6.90
C THR A 271 10.95 16.22 -5.58
N GLU A 272 9.73 15.70 -5.52
CA GLU A 272 9.19 15.12 -4.30
C GLU A 272 9.48 13.62 -4.18
N THR A 273 9.44 12.83 -5.25
CA THR A 273 9.63 11.39 -5.20
C THR A 273 11.03 11.03 -4.71
N ILE A 274 11.11 10.48 -3.49
CA ILE A 274 12.36 10.00 -2.86
C ILE A 274 12.60 8.54 -3.22
N MET A 275 11.52 7.76 -3.30
CA MET A 275 11.55 6.39 -3.77
C MET A 275 10.19 6.01 -4.36
N TRP A 276 10.21 5.36 -5.52
CA TRP A 276 9.04 4.66 -6.06
C TRP A 276 9.36 3.17 -6.20
N VAL A 277 8.33 2.37 -6.42
CA VAL A 277 8.44 0.92 -6.61
C VAL A 277 7.73 0.50 -7.88
N ARG A 278 8.25 -0.57 -8.48
CA ARG A 278 7.71 -1.17 -9.70
C ARG A 278 6.40 -1.90 -9.39
N ALA A 279 5.33 -1.14 -9.18
CA ALA A 279 4.00 -1.64 -8.91
C ALA A 279 2.98 -0.81 -9.70
N ALA A 280 2.09 -1.50 -10.40
CA ALA A 280 0.94 -0.88 -11.04
C ALA A 280 -0.19 -0.64 -10.02
N VAL A 281 -0.91 0.46 -10.18
CA VAL A 281 -1.96 0.90 -9.24
C VAL A 281 -3.38 0.70 -9.77
N GLY A 282 -3.53 0.00 -10.90
CA GLY A 282 -4.81 -0.15 -11.60
C GLY A 282 -5.92 -0.72 -10.74
N ASN A 283 -5.61 -1.70 -9.89
CA ASN A 283 -6.56 -2.25 -8.92
C ASN A 283 -7.16 -1.18 -7.98
N ARG A 284 -6.36 -0.18 -7.60
CA ARG A 284 -6.77 0.96 -6.74
C ARG A 284 -7.41 2.11 -7.52
N ILE A 285 -7.30 2.11 -8.84
CA ILE A 285 -8.03 3.00 -9.73
C ILE A 285 -9.43 2.41 -9.98
N PHE A 286 -9.50 1.18 -10.49
CA PHE A 286 -10.74 0.57 -10.96
C PHE A 286 -11.72 0.23 -9.84
N ASN A 287 -11.21 -0.09 -8.64
CA ASN A 287 -12.06 -0.37 -7.49
C ASN A 287 -12.96 0.82 -7.11
N GLY A 288 -12.59 2.07 -7.41
CA GLY A 288 -13.41 3.26 -7.14
C GLY A 288 -14.31 3.65 -8.32
N LEU A 289 -13.94 3.30 -9.55
CA LEU A 289 -14.68 3.74 -10.73
C LEU A 289 -16.02 3.02 -10.88
N HIS A 290 -17.03 3.73 -11.38
CA HIS A 290 -18.33 3.14 -11.67
C HIS A 290 -18.30 2.26 -12.93
N TYR A 291 -19.17 1.24 -13.02
CA TYR A 291 -19.23 0.32 -14.17
C TYR A 291 -19.36 1.02 -15.53
N ASN A 292 -20.06 2.16 -15.56
CA ASN A 292 -20.25 2.97 -16.78
C ASN A 292 -19.07 3.90 -17.10
N SER A 293 -17.93 3.76 -16.43
CA SER A 293 -16.66 4.43 -16.80
C SER A 293 -16.00 3.70 -17.99
N THR A 294 -16.78 3.39 -19.03
CA THR A 294 -16.44 2.40 -20.07
C THR A 294 -15.32 2.82 -21.02
N GLY A 295 -14.93 4.10 -21.02
CA GLY A 295 -13.79 4.59 -21.79
C GLY A 295 -12.43 4.14 -21.25
N ILE A 296 -12.35 3.77 -19.97
CA ILE A 296 -11.09 3.49 -19.29
C ILE A 296 -10.73 2.01 -19.42
N SER A 297 -9.50 1.73 -19.88
CA SER A 297 -8.91 0.39 -19.87
C SER A 297 -8.98 -0.22 -18.47
N GLY A 298 -9.55 -1.43 -18.33
CA GLY A 298 -9.79 -2.10 -17.04
C GLY A 298 -11.21 -1.90 -16.46
N GLY A 299 -11.95 -0.90 -16.94
CA GLY A 299 -13.32 -0.61 -16.54
C GLY A 299 -13.44 -0.13 -15.09
N GLY A 300 -14.68 -0.01 -14.60
CA GLY A 300 -14.96 0.34 -13.19
C GLY A 300 -15.64 -0.79 -12.43
N TRP A 301 -15.25 -0.99 -11.18
CA TRP A 301 -15.72 -2.09 -10.32
C TRP A 301 -16.66 -1.62 -9.19
N ASN A 302 -16.78 -0.31 -8.99
CA ASN A 302 -17.75 0.36 -8.14
C ASN A 302 -17.73 -0.07 -6.65
N GLY A 303 -16.55 -0.16 -6.07
CA GLY A 303 -16.30 -0.64 -4.70
C GLY A 303 -15.85 0.40 -3.70
N PHE A 304 -14.63 0.89 -3.81
CA PHE A 304 -14.01 1.69 -2.76
C PHE A 304 -14.60 3.10 -2.72
N SER A 305 -14.71 3.66 -1.52
CA SER A 305 -15.19 5.01 -1.28
C SER A 305 -14.45 5.63 -0.10
N THR A 306 -14.56 6.94 0.07
CA THR A 306 -14.11 7.62 1.29
C THR A 306 -15.30 7.99 2.17
N LEU A 307 -15.02 8.26 3.45
CA LEU A 307 -16.01 8.71 4.41
C LEU A 307 -16.33 10.19 4.18
N ALA A 308 -17.57 10.59 4.50
CA ALA A 308 -17.99 11.98 4.42
C ALA A 308 -17.12 12.89 5.30
N GLU A 309 -16.81 12.44 6.52
CA GLU A 309 -15.97 13.18 7.46
C GLU A 309 -14.55 13.43 6.93
N PHE A 310 -13.97 12.48 6.21
CA PHE A 310 -12.64 12.63 5.63
C PHE A 310 -12.65 13.59 4.44
N TYR A 311 -13.63 13.43 3.54
CA TYR A 311 -13.83 14.33 2.41
C TYR A 311 -14.07 15.79 2.84
N ASP A 312 -14.81 15.99 3.94
CA ASP A 312 -15.12 17.32 4.47
C ASP A 312 -13.93 17.99 5.19
N MET A 313 -12.79 17.30 5.35
CA MET A 313 -11.54 17.92 5.82
C MET A 313 -10.85 18.80 4.76
N PHE A 314 -11.26 18.70 3.50
CA PHE A 314 -10.71 19.45 2.37
C PHE A 314 -11.54 20.71 2.12
N GLU A 315 -10.88 21.81 1.71
CA GLU A 315 -11.55 23.08 1.44
C GLU A 315 -12.50 22.99 0.21
N GLY A 316 -13.55 23.82 0.18
CA GLY A 316 -14.53 23.93 -0.92
C GLY A 316 -15.96 23.52 -0.56
N ALA A 317 -16.86 23.52 -1.54
CA ALA A 317 -18.27 23.19 -1.34
C ALA A 317 -18.50 21.77 -0.78
N GLY A 318 -19.51 21.59 0.07
CA GLY A 318 -19.71 20.33 0.80
C GLY A 318 -20.15 19.13 -0.06
N ASP A 319 -20.90 19.35 -1.14
CA ASP A 319 -21.51 18.27 -1.95
C ASP A 319 -21.08 18.31 -3.42
N SER A 320 -20.03 19.07 -3.74
CA SER A 320 -19.56 19.22 -5.12
C SER A 320 -18.10 19.67 -5.16
N ASN A 321 -17.41 19.29 -6.23
CA ASN A 321 -16.07 19.75 -6.56
C ASN A 321 -15.92 19.89 -8.08
N ARG A 322 -16.85 20.58 -8.75
CA ARG A 322 -16.73 20.78 -10.19
C ARG A 322 -15.46 21.55 -10.52
N GLY A 323 -14.88 21.24 -11.67
CA GLY A 323 -13.76 21.98 -12.22
C GLY A 323 -13.89 22.13 -13.72
N GLU A 324 -13.24 23.15 -14.25
CA GLU A 324 -13.03 23.32 -15.68
C GLU A 324 -12.12 22.19 -16.21
N LEU A 325 -12.04 22.06 -17.54
CA LEU A 325 -11.22 21.02 -18.17
C LEU A 325 -9.72 21.18 -17.87
N ASP A 326 -9.26 22.41 -17.60
CA ASP A 326 -7.88 22.71 -17.22
C ASP A 326 -7.59 22.49 -15.72
N GLY A 327 -8.59 22.03 -14.96
CA GLY A 327 -8.48 21.81 -13.51
C GLY A 327 -8.79 23.02 -12.65
N THR A 328 -9.17 24.17 -13.24
CA THR A 328 -9.60 25.34 -12.46
C THR A 328 -10.81 24.99 -11.60
N PRO A 329 -10.76 25.16 -10.26
CA PRO A 329 -11.87 24.81 -9.38
C PRO A 329 -13.06 25.77 -9.56
N LEU A 330 -14.26 25.22 -9.68
CA LEU A 330 -15.51 25.97 -9.78
C LEU A 330 -16.30 26.06 -8.47
N ASP A 331 -15.99 25.18 -7.52
CA ASP A 331 -16.70 25.06 -6.25
C ASP A 331 -15.80 25.39 -5.05
N GLY A 332 -14.75 26.19 -5.29
CA GLY A 332 -13.88 26.78 -4.26
C GLY A 332 -12.97 25.79 -3.55
N GLN A 333 -12.74 24.61 -4.13
CA GLN A 333 -11.93 23.56 -3.54
C GLN A 333 -10.43 23.77 -3.67
N GLU A 334 -9.66 23.27 -2.69
CA GLU A 334 -8.21 23.16 -2.80
C GLU A 334 -7.79 22.08 -3.82
N GLU A 335 -6.55 22.13 -4.28
CA GLU A 335 -6.03 21.24 -5.32
C GLU A 335 -6.22 19.76 -4.97
N ARG A 336 -5.86 19.37 -3.73
CA ARG A 336 -5.85 17.97 -3.30
C ARG A 336 -7.23 17.31 -3.22
N ARG A 337 -8.28 18.12 -3.07
CA ARG A 337 -9.66 17.62 -3.16
C ARG A 337 -9.99 17.12 -4.57
N GLY A 338 -9.25 17.64 -5.55
CA GLY A 338 -9.45 17.37 -6.96
C GLY A 338 -10.78 17.91 -7.47
N TRP A 339 -11.19 17.45 -8.65
CA TRP A 339 -12.38 17.96 -9.30
C TRP A 339 -13.03 16.94 -10.24
N VAL A 340 -14.32 17.15 -10.51
CA VAL A 340 -15.06 16.45 -11.55
C VAL A 340 -15.26 17.37 -12.75
N PRO A 341 -14.74 17.03 -13.95
CA PRO A 341 -14.95 17.82 -15.16
C PRO A 341 -16.34 17.58 -15.76
N SER A 342 -16.84 18.55 -16.54
CA SER A 342 -18.15 18.43 -17.21
C SER A 342 -18.10 17.72 -18.56
N ALA A 343 -16.92 17.40 -19.07
CA ALA A 343 -16.68 16.70 -20.34
C ALA A 343 -15.25 16.14 -20.38
N GLY A 344 -14.89 15.45 -21.45
CA GLY A 344 -13.50 15.05 -21.73
C GLY A 344 -12.66 16.24 -22.21
N THR A 345 -11.35 16.15 -21.96
CA THR A 345 -10.36 17.09 -22.49
C THR A 345 -10.09 16.76 -23.97
N PRO A 346 -10.15 17.73 -24.91
CA PRO A 346 -9.78 17.48 -26.30
C PRO A 346 -8.36 16.93 -26.43
N PHE A 347 -8.16 15.94 -27.29
CA PHE A 347 -6.86 15.29 -27.45
C PHE A 347 -5.83 16.27 -28.03
N SER A 348 -4.81 16.57 -27.22
CA SER A 348 -3.73 17.49 -27.56
C SER A 348 -2.39 16.78 -27.83
N GLY A 349 -2.32 15.46 -27.60
CA GLY A 349 -1.07 14.71 -27.58
C GLY A 349 -0.26 14.92 -26.29
N ALA A 350 -0.90 15.25 -25.17
CA ALA A 350 -0.25 15.39 -23.88
C ALA A 350 0.46 14.08 -23.46
N ALA A 351 1.61 14.22 -22.80
CA ALA A 351 2.40 13.07 -22.37
C ALA A 351 1.59 12.14 -21.44
N GLY A 352 1.67 10.83 -21.69
CA GLY A 352 0.94 9.81 -20.91
C GLY A 352 -0.54 9.67 -21.27
N THR A 353 -1.04 10.35 -22.31
CA THR A 353 -2.43 10.26 -22.76
C THR A 353 -2.55 9.54 -24.12
N SER A 354 -3.72 8.98 -24.40
CA SER A 354 -4.06 8.37 -25.69
C SER A 354 -5.32 9.00 -26.28
N ASP A 355 -5.46 8.96 -27.60
CA ASP A 355 -6.64 9.47 -28.31
C ASP A 355 -7.81 8.47 -28.20
N ASN A 356 -8.95 8.96 -27.75
CA ASN A 356 -10.24 8.26 -27.77
C ASN A 356 -11.30 9.14 -28.43
N GLY A 357 -11.34 9.10 -29.76
CA GLY A 357 -12.37 9.80 -30.54
C GLY A 357 -12.23 11.32 -30.53
N GLY A 358 -11.00 11.84 -30.46
CA GLY A 358 -10.69 13.27 -30.41
C GLY A 358 -10.57 13.83 -28.98
N PHE A 359 -10.64 12.98 -27.96
CA PHE A 359 -10.46 13.33 -26.55
C PHE A 359 -9.30 12.55 -25.93
N GLU A 360 -8.68 13.11 -24.91
CA GLU A 360 -7.74 12.37 -24.06
C GLU A 360 -8.50 11.26 -23.32
N ASP A 361 -8.04 10.02 -23.46
CA ASP A 361 -8.73 8.88 -22.90
C ASP A 361 -8.84 8.95 -21.36
N GLY A 362 -10.02 8.62 -20.83
CA GLY A 362 -10.32 8.71 -19.41
C GLY A 362 -10.37 10.13 -18.82
N SER A 363 -10.17 11.19 -19.60
CA SER A 363 -10.13 12.57 -19.10
C SER A 363 -11.47 13.11 -18.58
N ASN A 364 -12.58 12.43 -18.87
CA ASN A 364 -13.89 12.71 -18.28
C ASN A 364 -14.00 12.21 -16.82
N VAL A 365 -13.06 11.38 -16.37
CA VAL A 365 -12.94 11.00 -14.96
C VAL A 365 -12.08 12.03 -14.24
N GLY A 366 -12.64 12.58 -13.18
CA GLY A 366 -11.99 13.57 -12.33
C GLY A 366 -10.76 13.06 -11.58
N LEU A 367 -10.05 14.00 -10.96
CA LEU A 367 -8.93 13.72 -10.05
C LEU A 367 -9.37 13.87 -8.60
N GLY A 368 -8.63 13.27 -7.67
CA GLY A 368 -8.86 13.41 -6.23
C GLY A 368 -10.11 12.68 -5.79
N PHE A 369 -11.19 13.42 -5.52
CA PHE A 369 -12.48 12.85 -5.16
C PHE A 369 -13.51 13.00 -6.28
N LEU A 370 -14.31 11.97 -6.52
CA LEU A 370 -15.47 12.05 -7.41
C LEU A 370 -16.75 12.16 -6.58
N ILE A 371 -17.37 13.33 -6.64
CA ILE A 371 -18.68 13.62 -6.03
C ILE A 371 -19.59 14.33 -7.05
N GLY A 372 -20.90 14.17 -6.92
CA GLY A 372 -21.86 14.82 -7.83
C GLY A 372 -22.02 14.09 -9.17
N GLN A 373 -22.61 14.79 -10.14
CA GLN A 373 -22.90 14.25 -11.48
C GLN A 373 -21.62 13.92 -12.24
N GLN A 374 -21.56 12.71 -12.81
CA GLN A 374 -20.46 12.29 -13.69
C GLN A 374 -20.82 12.45 -15.17
N TYR A 375 -19.83 12.64 -16.03
CA TYR A 375 -20.03 12.99 -17.44
C TYR A 375 -19.25 12.05 -18.38
N ALA A 376 -19.77 11.87 -19.59
CA ALA A 376 -19.06 11.21 -20.68
C ALA A 376 -18.05 12.18 -21.33
N LEU A 377 -17.21 11.67 -22.24
CA LEU A 377 -16.24 12.47 -22.98
C LEU A 377 -16.89 13.62 -23.77
N ASP A 378 -18.08 13.40 -24.34
CA ASP A 378 -18.83 14.41 -25.09
C ASP A 378 -19.59 15.42 -24.20
N GLY A 379 -19.49 15.29 -22.87
CA GLY A 379 -20.16 16.12 -21.89
C GLY A 379 -21.61 15.72 -21.60
N SER A 380 -22.10 14.61 -22.15
CA SER A 380 -23.41 14.08 -21.76
C SER A 380 -23.38 13.57 -20.31
N PRO A 381 -24.42 13.84 -19.50
CA PRO A 381 -24.49 13.33 -18.13
C PRO A 381 -24.67 11.81 -18.15
N LEU A 382 -23.86 11.12 -17.36
CA LEU A 382 -23.94 9.66 -17.22
C LEU A 382 -25.10 9.24 -16.31
N ASN A 383 -25.63 8.05 -16.60
CA ASN A 383 -26.59 7.35 -15.75
C ASN A 383 -25.93 6.11 -15.11
N ASP A 384 -26.48 5.65 -13.99
CA ASP A 384 -26.21 4.33 -13.41
C ASP A 384 -26.83 3.22 -14.29
N ARG A 385 -26.53 1.94 -14.02
CA ARG A 385 -27.07 0.84 -14.85
C ARG A 385 -28.61 0.76 -14.84
N PRO A 386 -29.30 1.05 -13.73
CA PRO A 386 -30.76 1.21 -13.72
C PRO A 386 -31.33 2.43 -14.48
N GLY A 387 -30.50 3.37 -14.93
CA GLY A 387 -30.92 4.53 -15.71
C GLY A 387 -31.19 5.83 -14.91
N ASN A 388 -30.83 5.87 -13.62
CA ASN A 388 -30.86 7.11 -12.83
C ASN A 388 -29.61 7.94 -13.10
N PRO A 389 -29.64 9.27 -12.88
CA PRO A 389 -28.43 10.10 -12.95
C PRO A 389 -27.31 9.56 -12.05
N LEU A 390 -26.12 9.36 -12.63
CA LEU A 390 -24.91 8.92 -11.93
C LEU A 390 -24.35 10.08 -11.10
N VAL A 391 -24.94 10.27 -9.93
CA VAL A 391 -24.59 11.32 -8.97
C VAL A 391 -24.03 10.66 -7.73
N PHE A 392 -22.72 10.78 -7.50
CA PHE A 392 -22.11 10.29 -6.27
C PHE A 392 -22.47 11.17 -5.08
N THR A 393 -22.78 10.56 -3.93
CA THR A 393 -23.23 11.27 -2.72
C THR A 393 -22.39 10.89 -1.51
N LYS A 394 -22.20 11.79 -0.54
CA LYS A 394 -21.43 11.51 0.68
C LYS A 394 -22.04 10.46 1.60
N ALA A 395 -23.37 10.44 1.70
CA ALA A 395 -24.07 9.62 2.68
C ALA A 395 -24.05 8.13 2.31
N PHE A 396 -24.00 7.28 3.33
CA PHE A 396 -24.21 5.84 3.24
C PHE A 396 -25.41 5.41 4.11
N PRO A 397 -26.31 4.54 3.63
CA PRO A 397 -27.34 3.94 4.47
C PRO A 397 -26.79 2.96 5.52
N GLY A 398 -25.56 2.47 5.32
CA GLY A 398 -24.88 1.51 6.19
C GLY A 398 -23.72 0.82 5.49
N LEU A 399 -23.07 -0.15 6.15
CA LEU A 399 -22.07 -1.02 5.50
C LEU A 399 -22.67 -1.95 4.43
N VAL A 400 -24.00 -2.11 4.43
CA VAL A 400 -24.78 -2.91 3.49
C VAL A 400 -25.98 -2.10 3.00
N GLY A 401 -26.59 -2.53 1.88
CA GLY A 401 -27.76 -1.85 1.31
C GLY A 401 -27.41 -0.62 0.47
N ASN A 402 -26.16 -0.53 0.02
CA ASN A 402 -25.68 0.57 -0.81
C ASN A 402 -26.02 0.34 -2.28
N ASN A 403 -26.34 1.42 -3.00
CA ASN A 403 -26.53 1.38 -4.44
C ASN A 403 -25.26 1.84 -5.17
N GLU A 404 -25.32 1.86 -6.50
CA GLU A 404 -24.17 2.17 -7.35
C GLU A 404 -23.62 3.60 -7.18
N ARG A 405 -24.40 4.50 -6.57
CA ARG A 405 -24.16 5.94 -6.46
C ARG A 405 -23.75 6.37 -5.05
N THR A 406 -23.95 5.53 -4.05
CA THR A 406 -23.60 5.83 -2.66
C THR A 406 -22.09 5.96 -2.48
N GLY A 407 -21.64 6.99 -1.76
CA GLY A 407 -20.24 7.25 -1.41
C GLY A 407 -19.49 8.16 -2.37
N VAL A 408 -18.46 8.83 -1.87
CA VAL A 408 -17.48 9.58 -2.69
C VAL A 408 -16.39 8.63 -3.18
N ARG A 409 -16.00 8.70 -4.46
CA ARG A 409 -14.91 7.86 -5.01
C ARG A 409 -13.58 8.57 -4.89
N VAL A 410 -12.48 7.80 -4.90
CA VAL A 410 -11.11 8.31 -4.80
C VAL A 410 -10.35 7.96 -6.07
N GLN A 411 -9.67 8.93 -6.68
CA GLN A 411 -8.86 8.87 -7.90
C GLN A 411 -7.59 9.71 -7.72
N LYS A 412 -6.70 9.28 -6.83
CA LYS A 412 -5.41 9.96 -6.59
C LYS A 412 -4.43 9.72 -7.73
N TYR A 413 -4.17 8.44 -8.02
CA TYR A 413 -3.62 8.04 -9.30
C TYR A 413 -4.77 8.04 -10.30
N ALA A 414 -4.58 8.71 -11.43
CA ALA A 414 -5.65 8.95 -12.38
C ALA A 414 -5.64 7.90 -13.49
N ALA A 415 -6.82 7.38 -13.84
CA ALA A 415 -6.98 6.49 -14.97
C ALA A 415 -6.44 7.06 -16.30
N ARG A 416 -6.54 8.38 -16.50
CA ARG A 416 -6.11 9.09 -17.71
C ARG A 416 -4.60 9.02 -18.01
N TYR A 417 -3.76 8.67 -17.04
CA TYR A 417 -2.30 8.57 -17.22
C TYR A 417 -1.79 7.12 -17.24
N GLY A 418 -2.68 6.14 -17.37
CA GLY A 418 -2.31 4.74 -17.39
C GLY A 418 -2.41 4.07 -16.02
N ALA A 419 -3.23 3.03 -15.96
CA ALA A 419 -3.44 2.23 -14.75
C ALA A 419 -2.37 1.16 -14.50
N PHE A 420 -1.58 0.85 -15.54
CA PHE A 420 -0.59 -0.23 -15.54
C PHE A 420 0.84 0.30 -15.64
N ASP A 421 1.03 1.59 -15.41
CA ASP A 421 2.36 2.17 -15.28
C ASP A 421 2.99 1.67 -13.97
N ASP A 422 4.17 1.06 -14.10
CA ASP A 422 5.00 0.61 -12.98
C ASP A 422 5.62 1.81 -12.26
N HIS A 423 4.80 2.61 -11.58
CA HIS A 423 5.24 3.81 -10.88
C HIS A 423 4.34 4.09 -9.68
N GLN A 424 4.60 3.39 -8.58
CA GLN A 424 3.96 3.67 -7.30
C GLN A 424 4.96 4.35 -6.38
N ILE A 425 4.67 5.58 -5.99
CA ILE A 425 5.47 6.30 -4.99
C ILE A 425 5.39 5.54 -3.65
N LEU A 426 6.55 5.26 -3.07
CA LEU A 426 6.69 4.70 -1.74
C LEU A 426 7.01 5.78 -0.72
N PHE A 427 7.97 6.66 -1.05
CA PHE A 427 8.41 7.78 -0.21
C PHE A 427 8.47 9.07 -1.03
N ARG A 428 7.97 10.17 -0.45
CA ARG A 428 8.06 11.50 -1.06
C ARG A 428 8.29 12.62 -0.07
N TYR A 429 8.81 13.73 -0.56
CA TYR A 429 9.33 14.82 0.26
C TYR A 429 8.27 15.51 1.11
N SER A 430 7.03 15.64 0.66
CA SER A 430 5.98 16.23 1.49
C SER A 430 5.72 15.43 2.78
N ASP A 431 5.88 14.10 2.78
CA ASP A 431 5.83 13.30 4.01
C ASP A 431 7.02 13.65 4.90
N ALA A 432 8.23 13.72 4.35
CA ALA A 432 9.43 14.15 5.07
C ALA A 432 9.27 15.55 5.67
N HIS A 433 8.71 16.48 4.89
CA HIS A 433 8.41 17.85 5.29
C HIS A 433 7.44 17.88 6.47
N LEU A 434 6.35 17.12 6.41
CA LEU A 434 5.39 17.03 7.51
C LEU A 434 5.93 16.24 8.71
N MET A 435 6.81 15.26 8.52
CA MET A 435 7.54 14.59 9.61
C MET A 435 8.45 15.57 10.35
N LYS A 436 9.15 16.45 9.62
CA LYS A 436 9.96 17.53 10.20
C LYS A 436 9.09 18.56 10.93
N ALA A 437 7.90 18.88 10.40
CA ALA A 437 6.93 19.76 11.05
C ALA A 437 6.50 19.17 12.40
N GLU A 438 6.17 17.88 12.40
CA GLU A 438 5.81 17.15 13.61
C GLU A 438 6.97 17.13 14.62
N ALA A 439 8.18 16.74 14.20
CA ALA A 439 9.34 16.68 15.07
C ALA A 439 9.67 18.03 15.73
N MET A 440 9.52 19.12 14.98
CA MET A 440 9.63 20.48 15.50
C MET A 440 8.54 20.79 16.55
N MET A 441 7.28 20.44 16.27
CA MET A 441 6.18 20.59 17.22
C MET A 441 6.43 19.80 18.52
N ARG A 442 6.82 18.52 18.40
CA ARG A 442 7.11 17.65 19.56
C ARG A 442 8.30 18.15 20.38
N SER A 443 9.18 18.93 19.77
CA SER A 443 10.32 19.59 20.42
C SER A 443 9.95 20.97 21.02
N GLY A 444 8.68 21.35 21.01
CA GLY A 444 8.17 22.63 21.55
C GLY A 444 8.33 23.84 20.61
N GLY A 445 8.67 23.61 19.34
CA GLY A 445 8.71 24.65 18.29
C GLY A 445 7.34 24.88 17.64
N ASP A 446 7.24 25.93 16.82
CA ASP A 446 6.04 26.27 16.06
C ASP A 446 6.15 25.78 14.60
N PRO A 447 5.35 24.78 14.17
CA PRO A 447 5.40 24.26 12.80
C PRO A 447 4.55 25.03 11.79
N THR A 448 3.88 26.11 12.21
CA THR A 448 2.86 26.80 11.41
C THR A 448 3.39 27.27 10.06
N ALA A 449 4.62 27.79 9.99
CA ALA A 449 5.20 28.25 8.75
C ALA A 449 5.38 27.12 7.72
N MET A 450 5.92 25.97 8.13
CA MET A 450 6.15 24.82 7.26
C MET A 450 4.84 24.18 6.78
N VAL A 451 3.85 24.07 7.68
CA VAL A 451 2.53 23.57 7.30
C VAL A 451 1.88 24.51 6.29
N ASN A 452 1.94 25.82 6.51
CA ASN A 452 1.37 26.80 5.58
C ASN A 452 2.12 26.87 4.25
N GLU A 453 3.42 26.59 4.20
CA GLU A 453 4.16 26.45 2.94
C GLU A 453 3.53 25.37 2.05
N LEU A 454 3.26 24.19 2.60
CA LEU A 454 2.59 23.12 1.86
C LEU A 454 1.13 23.49 1.53
N ARG A 455 0.37 24.03 2.49
CA ARG A 455 -1.04 24.40 2.26
C ARG A 455 -1.19 25.38 1.11
N VAL A 456 -0.41 26.45 1.12
CA VAL A 456 -0.45 27.47 0.06
C VAL A 456 -0.01 26.89 -1.28
N LEU A 457 1.01 26.01 -1.30
CA LEU A 457 1.43 25.32 -2.51
C LEU A 457 0.30 24.47 -3.13
N ARG A 458 -0.57 23.90 -2.29
CA ARG A 458 -1.74 23.09 -2.67
C ARG A 458 -3.03 23.90 -2.88
N GLY A 459 -2.94 25.22 -2.88
CA GLY A 459 -4.08 26.12 -3.07
C GLY A 459 -5.06 26.17 -1.88
N ALA A 460 -4.65 25.71 -0.70
CA ALA A 460 -5.41 25.80 0.54
C ALA A 460 -5.08 27.08 1.30
N ALA A 461 -6.02 27.57 2.11
CA ALA A 461 -5.82 28.76 2.93
C ALA A 461 -4.79 28.52 4.05
N PRO A 462 -3.89 29.48 4.33
CA PRO A 462 -3.00 29.37 5.49
C PRO A 462 -3.80 29.45 6.80
N ILE A 463 -3.34 28.73 7.82
CA ILE A 463 -3.93 28.72 9.16
C ILE A 463 -3.05 29.47 10.17
N GLY A 464 -3.67 30.02 11.22
CA GLY A 464 -2.99 30.92 12.15
C GLY A 464 -2.03 30.25 13.13
N ALA A 465 -2.41 29.09 13.66
CA ALA A 465 -1.57 28.26 14.53
C ALA A 465 -1.94 26.79 14.30
N VAL A 466 -0.94 25.93 14.17
CA VAL A 466 -1.12 24.49 13.93
C VAL A 466 -1.22 23.76 15.26
N SER A 467 -2.35 23.10 15.51
CA SER A 467 -2.50 22.10 16.58
C SER A 467 -2.11 20.69 16.11
N GLU A 468 -2.01 19.73 17.03
CA GLU A 468 -1.82 18.31 16.67
C GLU A 468 -2.94 17.79 15.76
N ALA A 469 -4.18 18.24 15.97
CA ALA A 469 -5.31 17.88 15.13
C ALA A 469 -5.17 18.46 13.71
N ASP A 470 -4.71 19.72 13.59
CA ASP A 470 -4.47 20.35 12.29
C ASP A 470 -3.35 19.64 11.53
N LEU A 471 -2.29 19.22 12.23
CA LEU A 471 -1.18 18.49 11.64
C LEU A 471 -1.59 17.10 11.16
N LEU A 472 -2.36 16.34 11.95
CA LEU A 472 -2.90 15.05 11.52
C LEU A 472 -3.87 15.20 10.34
N ALA A 473 -4.69 16.26 10.33
CA ALA A 473 -5.58 16.56 9.21
C ALA A 473 -4.79 16.94 7.96
N GLU A 474 -3.70 17.70 8.10
CA GLU A 474 -2.83 18.07 6.97
C GLU A 474 -2.10 16.86 6.39
N ARG A 475 -1.61 15.96 7.24
CA ARG A 475 -1.05 14.68 6.80
C ARG A 475 -2.08 13.83 6.07
N GLY A 476 -3.33 13.78 6.54
CA GLY A 476 -4.43 13.10 5.84
C GLY A 476 -4.71 13.72 4.47
N ARG A 477 -4.84 15.05 4.39
CA ARG A 477 -5.07 15.75 3.11
C ARG A 477 -3.95 15.52 2.10
N GLU A 478 -2.70 15.55 2.57
CA GLU A 478 -1.53 15.38 1.71
C GLU A 478 -1.36 13.92 1.29
N LEU A 479 -1.45 12.97 2.22
CA LEU A 479 -0.93 11.61 2.05
C LEU A 479 -2.01 10.52 1.95
N TYR A 480 -3.27 10.89 1.69
CA TYR A 480 -4.35 9.90 1.62
C TYR A 480 -4.03 8.79 0.59
N VAL A 481 -4.37 7.55 0.93
CA VAL A 481 -4.14 6.33 0.13
C VAL A 481 -2.66 6.03 -0.21
N GLU A 482 -1.73 6.47 0.63
CA GLU A 482 -0.27 6.28 0.50
C GLU A 482 0.38 5.44 1.64
N PHE A 483 -0.37 4.54 2.28
CA PHE A 483 0.10 3.58 3.29
C PHE A 483 0.58 4.20 4.61
N VAL A 484 0.14 5.42 4.93
CA VAL A 484 0.61 6.15 6.12
C VAL A 484 -0.45 6.36 7.19
N ARG A 485 -1.74 6.36 6.80
CA ARG A 485 -2.81 6.91 7.65
C ARG A 485 -2.94 6.17 8.97
N ARG A 486 -2.89 4.84 8.96
CA ARG A 486 -2.97 4.03 10.19
C ARG A 486 -1.86 4.40 11.17
N THR A 487 -0.60 4.41 10.73
CA THR A 487 0.55 4.71 11.60
C THR A 487 0.46 6.13 12.17
N ASP A 488 0.03 7.10 11.36
CA ASP A 488 -0.20 8.47 11.83
C ASP A 488 -1.33 8.56 12.85
N MET A 489 -2.48 7.95 12.57
CA MET A 489 -3.58 7.91 13.53
C MET A 489 -3.19 7.24 14.85
N ILE A 490 -2.33 6.21 14.83
CA ILE A 490 -1.83 5.58 16.06
C ILE A 490 -0.92 6.56 16.83
N ARG A 491 0.03 7.21 16.15
CA ARG A 491 0.96 8.17 16.77
C ARG A 491 0.25 9.38 17.39
N PHE A 492 -0.84 9.83 16.78
CA PHE A 492 -1.68 10.92 17.28
C PHE A 492 -2.81 10.46 18.23
N GLY A 493 -2.86 9.17 18.59
CA GLY A 493 -3.88 8.62 19.49
C GLY A 493 -5.31 8.66 18.94
N GLN A 494 -5.47 8.75 17.62
CA GLN A 494 -6.76 8.85 16.93
C GLN A 494 -7.23 7.52 16.31
N PHE A 495 -6.40 6.49 16.21
CA PHE A 495 -6.77 5.25 15.49
C PHE A 495 -8.01 4.53 16.05
N THR A 496 -8.24 4.63 17.35
CA THR A 496 -9.39 3.99 18.03
C THR A 496 -10.52 4.98 18.30
N ARG A 497 -10.46 6.22 17.78
CA ARG A 497 -11.58 7.19 17.86
C ARG A 497 -12.83 6.64 17.18
N ASP A 498 -13.98 7.23 17.50
CA ASP A 498 -15.24 6.94 16.82
C ASP A 498 -15.26 7.52 15.41
N TRP A 499 -15.90 6.80 14.48
CA TRP A 499 -16.19 7.23 13.10
C TRP A 499 -17.38 6.44 12.54
N GLU A 500 -17.91 6.89 11.40
CA GLU A 500 -19.10 6.31 10.77
C GLU A 500 -18.97 4.78 10.60
N PHE A 501 -19.90 4.01 11.17
CA PHE A 501 -19.95 2.53 11.14
C PHE A 501 -18.83 1.78 11.87
N LYS A 502 -18.06 2.43 12.74
CA LYS A 502 -17.18 1.72 13.66
C LYS A 502 -17.98 0.89 14.65
N ASP A 503 -17.48 -0.29 15.01
CA ASP A 503 -18.10 -1.09 16.06
C ASP A 503 -17.92 -0.41 17.42
N ALA A 504 -18.99 -0.35 18.22
CA ALA A 504 -18.96 0.31 19.53
C ALA A 504 -17.93 -0.30 20.49
N GLY A 505 -17.63 -1.60 20.37
CA GLY A 505 -16.62 -2.28 21.18
C GLY A 505 -15.18 -2.02 20.73
N ALA A 506 -14.98 -1.42 19.56
CA ALA A 506 -13.67 -0.99 19.07
C ALA A 506 -13.34 0.46 19.43
N ILE A 507 -14.34 1.29 19.72
CA ILE A 507 -14.14 2.69 20.11
C ILE A 507 -13.34 2.76 21.41
N GLY A 508 -12.21 3.45 21.39
CA GLY A 508 -11.28 3.58 22.52
C GLY A 508 -10.51 2.31 22.88
N ASN A 509 -10.68 1.22 22.14
CA ASN A 509 -10.03 -0.06 22.44
C ASN A 509 -8.58 -0.09 21.95
N ALA A 510 -7.63 0.24 22.82
CA ALA A 510 -6.21 0.32 22.51
C ALA A 510 -5.62 -0.98 21.90
N ASN A 511 -6.21 -2.15 22.19
CA ASN A 511 -5.78 -3.44 21.63
C ASN A 511 -5.92 -3.52 20.10
N ARG A 512 -6.73 -2.65 19.49
CA ARG A 512 -6.87 -2.58 18.03
C ARG A 512 -5.69 -1.91 17.33
N SER A 513 -4.84 -1.17 18.06
CA SER A 513 -3.68 -0.47 17.48
C SER A 513 -2.60 -1.43 16.95
N VAL A 514 -2.65 -2.70 17.35
CA VAL A 514 -1.86 -3.79 16.78
C VAL A 514 -2.80 -4.89 16.25
N PHE A 515 -2.42 -5.49 15.12
CA PHE A 515 -3.14 -6.61 14.55
C PHE A 515 -2.87 -7.89 15.34
N PRO A 516 -3.82 -8.85 15.34
CA PRO A 516 -3.56 -10.17 15.90
C PRO A 516 -2.45 -10.88 15.13
N ILE A 517 -1.64 -11.65 15.85
CA ILE A 517 -0.76 -12.65 15.23
C ILE A 517 -1.66 -13.69 14.56
N PRO A 518 -1.43 -14.03 13.27
CA PRO A 518 -2.27 -15.00 12.57
C PRO A 518 -2.31 -16.35 13.28
N THR A 519 -3.49 -17.00 13.32
CA THR A 519 -3.64 -18.32 13.97
C THR A 519 -2.63 -19.34 13.44
N ASN A 520 -2.37 -19.35 12.13
CA ASN A 520 -1.42 -20.28 11.52
C ASN A 520 0.02 -20.06 12.02
N ALA A 521 0.42 -18.80 12.27
CA ALA A 521 1.74 -18.48 12.79
C ALA A 521 1.89 -18.93 14.25
N LEU A 522 0.85 -18.73 15.08
CA LEU A 522 0.83 -19.22 16.46
C LEU A 522 0.92 -20.75 16.54
N LEU A 523 0.31 -21.46 15.59
CA LEU A 523 0.38 -22.93 15.52
C LEU A 523 1.75 -23.42 15.03
N SER A 524 2.44 -22.66 14.18
CA SER A 524 3.73 -23.07 13.61
C SER A 524 4.95 -22.68 14.46
N ASN A 525 4.84 -21.64 15.29
CA ASN A 525 5.93 -21.21 16.16
C ASN A 525 5.45 -21.07 17.62
N PRO A 526 5.81 -22.01 18.52
CA PRO A 526 5.39 -21.99 19.92
C PRO A 526 6.00 -20.83 20.74
N ASN A 527 6.99 -20.10 20.20
CA ASN A 527 7.55 -18.91 20.84
C ASN A 527 6.66 -17.66 20.64
N LEU A 528 5.69 -17.69 19.73
CA LEU A 528 4.76 -16.58 19.52
C LEU A 528 3.67 -16.58 20.58
N VAL A 529 3.37 -15.38 21.09
CA VAL A 529 2.27 -15.13 22.03
C VAL A 529 1.31 -14.15 21.39
N GLN A 530 0.01 -14.46 21.43
CA GLN A 530 -1.00 -13.58 20.85
C GLN A 530 -0.99 -12.18 21.50
N ASN A 531 -1.26 -11.16 20.68
CA ASN A 531 -1.43 -9.79 21.15
C ASN A 531 -2.66 -9.67 22.07
N PRO A 532 -2.63 -8.80 23.09
CA PRO A 532 -3.77 -8.61 23.98
C PRO A 532 -5.06 -8.30 23.22
N GLY A 533 -6.18 -8.91 23.65
CA GLY A 533 -7.51 -8.66 23.08
C GLY A 533 -7.95 -9.57 21.94
N TYR A 534 -7.18 -10.63 21.62
CA TYR A 534 -7.46 -11.57 20.53
C TYR A 534 -7.45 -13.04 20.95
#